data_AF-A0A2M8EZA3-F1
#
_entry.id   AF-A0A2M8EZA3-F1
#
_cell.length_a   1.000
_cell.length_b   1.000
_cell.length_c   1.000
_cell.angle_alpha   90.00
_cell.angle_beta   90.00
_cell.angle_gamma   90.00
#
_symmetry.space_group_name_H-M   'P 1'
#
loop_
_entity.id
_entity.type
_entity.pdbx_description
1 polymer ?
#
loop_
_entity_poly.entity_id
_entity_poly.type
_entity_poly.pdbx_seq_one_letter_code
_entity_poly.pdbx_strand_id
1 'polypeptide(L)'
;MPKGINHLIYKGNRSRRDENRIKINIRLLPRAIKFLKLSTFWQEENQYIKDNITFKFWAFEAVIDDRRIKVIIRQVDRGRKHFWSVIPAWRKDRFGIVNAKRRNLET
;
A
#
# COMPACT_ATOMS: atom_id res chain seq x y z
N MET A 1 5.25 -20.35 2.30
CA MET A 1 4.40 -19.29 2.91
C MET A 1 4.11 -18.21 1.88
N PRO A 2 2.88 -17.67 1.79
CA PRO A 2 2.56 -16.67 0.78
C PRO A 2 3.33 -15.38 1.06
N LYS A 3 4.27 -15.05 0.16
CA LYS A 3 5.22 -13.93 0.29
C LYS A 3 4.56 -12.54 0.33
N GLY A 4 3.24 -12.44 0.15
CA GLY A 4 2.49 -11.18 0.08
C GLY A 4 2.45 -10.43 1.41
N ILE A 5 1.99 -11.07 2.49
CA ILE A 5 1.82 -10.40 3.80
C ILE A 5 3.16 -10.06 4.47
N ASN A 6 4.24 -10.74 4.07
CA ASN A 6 5.59 -10.41 4.54
C ASN A 6 5.95 -8.95 4.30
N HIS A 7 5.39 -8.33 3.25
CA HIS A 7 5.59 -6.91 2.99
C HIS A 7 4.84 -5.97 3.94
N LEU A 8 4.09 -6.47 4.93
CA LEU A 8 3.63 -5.68 6.06
C LEU A 8 4.66 -5.65 7.20
N ILE A 9 5.39 -6.76 7.36
CA ILE A 9 6.27 -7.07 8.50
C ILE A 9 7.73 -6.72 8.20
N TYR A 10 8.18 -6.93 6.96
CA TYR A 10 9.58 -6.83 6.56
C TYR A 10 9.80 -5.74 5.49
N LYS A 11 11.00 -5.16 5.47
CA LYS A 11 11.50 -4.29 4.40
C LYS A 11 12.02 -5.14 3.24
N GLY A 12 12.30 -4.51 2.09
CA GLY A 12 12.80 -5.20 0.89
C GLY A 12 14.12 -5.95 1.10
N ASN A 13 14.95 -5.49 2.02
CA ASN A 13 16.18 -6.18 2.45
C ASN A 13 15.94 -7.29 3.49
N ARG A 14 14.68 -7.71 3.71
CA ARG A 14 14.26 -8.70 4.72
C ARG A 14 14.53 -8.32 6.18
N SER A 15 14.97 -7.10 6.46
CA SER A 15 14.99 -6.58 7.84
C SER A 15 13.57 -6.38 8.35
N ARG A 16 13.33 -6.72 9.62
CA ARG A 16 12.04 -6.51 10.27
C ARG A 16 11.76 -5.01 10.34
N ARG A 17 10.52 -4.61 10.07
CA ARG A 17 10.09 -3.22 10.27
C ARG A 17 9.94 -2.93 11.76
N ASP A 18 10.01 -1.65 12.07
CA ASP A 18 9.63 -1.13 13.38
C ASP A 18 8.23 -1.62 13.80
N GLU A 19 8.08 -1.96 15.07
CA GLU A 19 6.87 -2.59 15.59
C GLU A 19 5.64 -1.68 15.46
N ASN A 20 5.79 -0.37 15.67
CA ASN A 20 4.70 0.58 15.50
C ASN A 20 4.29 0.66 14.02
N ARG A 21 5.25 0.60 13.09
CA ARG A 21 4.94 0.55 11.66
C ARG A 21 4.18 -0.72 11.28
N ILE A 22 4.55 -1.87 11.84
CA ILE A 22 3.83 -3.14 11.61
C ILE A 22 2.39 -3.03 12.11
N LYS A 23 2.19 -2.55 13.36
CA LYS A 23 0.87 -2.33 13.95
C LYS A 23 0.00 -1.41 13.07
N ILE A 24 0.58 -0.32 12.56
CA ILE A 24 -0.13 0.58 11.63
C ILE A 24 -0.55 -0.16 10.36
N ASN A 25 0.37 -0.86 9.69
CA ASN A 25 0.06 -1.57 8.44
C ASN A 25 -1.07 -2.60 8.62
N ILE A 26 -1.05 -3.36 9.73
CA ILE A 26 -2.10 -4.34 10.05
C ILE A 26 -3.46 -3.63 10.25
N ARG A 27 -3.48 -2.51 10.99
CA ARG A 27 -4.71 -1.70 11.20
C ARG A 27 -5.28 -1.10 9.92
N LEU A 28 -4.49 -1.01 8.84
CA LEU A 28 -4.94 -0.52 7.54
C LEU A 28 -5.54 -1.63 6.66
N LEU A 29 -5.40 -2.92 7.00
CA LEU A 29 -5.89 -4.03 6.18
C LEU A 29 -7.41 -3.97 5.92
N PRO A 30 -8.28 -3.72 6.93
CA PRO A 30 -9.72 -3.62 6.67
C PRO A 30 -10.07 -2.49 5.68
N ARG A 31 -9.36 -1.35 5.78
CA ARG A 31 -9.51 -0.22 4.86
C ARG A 31 -9.01 -0.57 3.46
N ALA A 32 -7.92 -1.32 3.34
CA ALA A 32 -7.42 -1.80 2.05
C ALA A 32 -8.44 -2.72 1.35
N ILE A 33 -9.09 -3.62 2.10
CA ILE A 33 -10.15 -4.48 1.56
C ILE A 33 -11.34 -3.63 1.08
N LYS A 34 -11.82 -2.69 1.91
CA LYS A 34 -12.89 -1.76 1.54
C LYS A 34 -12.53 -0.97 0.28
N PHE A 35 -11.31 -0.45 0.23
CA PHE A 35 -10.83 0.33 -0.91
C PHE A 35 -10.80 -0.49 -2.20
N LEU A 36 -10.21 -1.68 -2.18
CA LEU A 36 -10.09 -2.52 -3.37
C LEU A 36 -11.44 -3.00 -3.90
N LYS A 37 -12.47 -3.09 -3.06
CA LYS A 37 -13.85 -3.38 -3.50
C LYS A 37 -14.52 -2.20 -4.21
N LEU A 38 -14.13 -0.97 -3.88
CA LEU A 38 -14.72 0.26 -4.40
C LEU A 38 -13.92 0.85 -5.56
N SER A 39 -12.62 0.54 -5.64
CA SER A 39 -11.71 1.16 -6.59
C SER A 39 -11.79 0.50 -7.96
N THR A 40 -11.91 1.32 -9.00
CA THR A 40 -11.88 0.92 -10.41
C THR A 40 -10.54 1.19 -11.08
N PHE A 41 -9.72 2.12 -10.56
CA PHE A 41 -8.51 2.60 -11.21
C PHE A 41 -7.29 2.61 -10.28
N TRP A 42 -6.13 2.20 -10.81
CA TRP A 42 -4.82 2.40 -10.19
C TRP A 42 -4.21 3.72 -10.66
N GLN A 43 -3.42 4.37 -9.80
CA GLN A 43 -2.77 5.65 -10.10
C GLN A 43 -1.33 5.47 -10.58
N GLU A 44 -0.65 4.41 -10.14
CA GLU A 44 0.74 4.12 -10.53
C GLU A 44 0.84 2.67 -11.00
N GLU A 45 1.62 2.45 -12.06
CA GLU A 45 1.98 1.14 -12.56
C GLU A 45 3.51 1.06 -12.72
N ASN A 46 4.09 -0.05 -12.29
CA ASN A 46 5.53 -0.28 -12.41
C ASN A 46 5.80 -1.74 -12.75
N GLN A 47 6.84 -1.99 -13.54
CA GLN A 47 7.28 -3.32 -13.96
C GLN A 47 8.80 -3.41 -13.93
N TYR A 48 9.32 -4.54 -13.43
CA TYR A 48 10.73 -4.89 -13.58
C TYR A 48 10.90 -6.39 -13.88
N ILE A 49 12.02 -6.75 -14.49
CA ILE A 49 12.39 -8.14 -14.76
C ILE A 49 13.59 -8.49 -13.88
N LYS A 50 13.54 -9.63 -13.20
CA LYS A 50 14.66 -10.17 -12.43
C LYS A 50 14.71 -11.67 -12.63
N ASP A 51 15.88 -12.21 -12.97
CA ASP A 51 16.08 -13.65 -13.18
C ASP A 51 15.08 -14.24 -14.20
N ASN A 52 14.81 -13.50 -15.28
CA ASN A 52 13.79 -13.80 -16.30
C ASN A 52 12.34 -13.88 -15.79
N ILE A 53 12.08 -13.40 -14.57
CA ILE A 53 10.75 -13.30 -13.97
C ILE A 53 10.30 -11.83 -14.03
N THR A 54 9.13 -11.60 -14.60
CA THR A 54 8.49 -10.27 -14.69
C THR A 54 7.68 -10.01 -13.43
N PHE A 55 7.92 -8.88 -12.77
CA PHE A 55 7.15 -8.42 -11.63
C PHE A 55 6.41 -7.15 -12.03
N LYS A 56 5.07 -7.17 -11.92
CA LYS A 56 4.21 -6.01 -12.18
C LYS A 56 3.55 -5.55 -10.88
N PHE A 57 3.42 -4.24 -10.72
CA PHE A 57 2.85 -3.61 -9.54
C PHE A 57 1.86 -2.54 -9.94
N TRP A 58 0.74 -2.49 -9.22
CA TRP A 58 -0.27 -1.43 -9.33
C TRP A 58 -0.46 -0.80 -7.96
N ALA A 59 -0.33 0.52 -7.89
CA ALA A 59 -0.61 1.29 -6.69
C ALA A 59 -1.95 1.98 -6.81
N PHE A 60 -2.79 1.74 -5.81
CA PHE A 60 -4.08 2.37 -5.61
C PHE A 60 -3.93 3.34 -4.44
N GLU A 61 -4.41 4.57 -4.56
CA GLU A 61 -4.36 5.56 -3.49
C GLU A 61 -5.71 6.27 -3.33
N ALA A 62 -6.23 6.29 -2.10
CA ALA A 62 -7.48 6.97 -1.77
C ALA A 62 -7.53 7.37 -0.29
N VAL A 63 -8.51 8.21 0.04
CA VAL A 63 -8.93 8.47 1.41
C VAL A 63 -10.09 7.54 1.75
N ILE A 64 -9.90 6.66 2.73
CA ILE A 64 -10.92 5.72 3.20
C ILE A 64 -11.00 5.82 4.72
N ASP A 65 -12.19 6.13 5.23
CA ASP A 65 -12.47 6.33 6.65
C ASP A 65 -11.43 7.29 7.29
N ASP A 66 -11.32 8.49 6.70
CA ASP A 66 -10.42 9.60 7.08
C ASP A 66 -8.92 9.27 7.09
N ARG A 67 -8.55 8.20 6.39
CA ARG A 67 -7.16 7.77 6.26
C ARG A 67 -6.78 7.68 4.79
N ARG A 68 -5.76 8.45 4.42
CA ARG A 68 -5.10 8.32 3.13
C ARG A 68 -4.22 7.08 3.14
N ILE A 69 -4.55 6.11 2.29
CA ILE A 69 -3.84 4.83 2.19
C ILE A 69 -3.38 4.61 0.75
N LYS A 70 -2.23 3.96 0.61
CA LYS A 70 -1.77 3.40 -0.66
C LYS A 70 -1.74 1.89 -0.54
N VAL A 71 -2.45 1.21 -1.43
CA VAL A 71 -2.54 -0.24 -1.53
C VAL A 71 -1.78 -0.70 -2.77
N ILE A 72 -0.96 -1.73 -2.63
CA ILE A 72 -0.12 -2.26 -3.68
C ILE A 72 -0.61 -3.66 -4.02
N ILE A 73 -0.88 -3.88 -5.30
CA ILE A 73 -1.15 -5.19 -5.89
C ILE A 73 0.06 -5.61 -6.70
N ARG A 74 0.43 -6.89 -6.61
CA ARG A 74 1.55 -7.46 -7.38
C ARG A 74 1.07 -8.62 -8.25
N GLN A 75 1.69 -8.75 -9.42
CA GLN A 75 1.60 -9.94 -10.27
C GLN A 75 3.01 -10.40 -10.61
N VAL A 76 3.21 -11.72 -10.63
CA VAL A 76 4.47 -12.35 -11.06
C VAL A 76 4.16 -13.09 -12.34
N ASP A 77 4.89 -12.77 -13.41
CA ASP A 77 4.67 -13.22 -14.78
C ASP A 77 3.20 -13.15 -15.20
N ARG A 78 2.66 -14.27 -15.70
CA ARG A 78 1.25 -14.43 -16.07
C ARG A 78 0.40 -14.98 -14.90
N GLY A 79 0.93 -14.99 -13.68
CA GLY A 79 0.23 -15.46 -12.49
C GLY A 79 -0.92 -14.54 -12.07
N ARG A 80 -1.62 -14.88 -10.97
CA ARG A 80 -2.72 -14.05 -10.45
C ARG A 80 -2.21 -12.80 -9.74
N LYS A 81 -2.92 -11.69 -9.94
CA LYS A 81 -2.76 -10.47 -9.12
C LYS A 81 -3.07 -10.80 -7.66
N HIS A 82 -2.23 -10.35 -6.74
CA HIS A 82 -2.39 -10.57 -5.31
C HIS A 82 -2.05 -9.32 -4.52
N PHE A 83 -2.68 -9.19 -3.35
CA PHE A 83 -2.31 -8.17 -2.39
C PHE A 83 -0.83 -8.28 -2.02
N TRP A 84 -0.13 -7.16 -2.09
CA TRP A 84 1.29 -7.06 -1.75
C TRP A 84 1.50 -6.26 -0.47
N SER A 85 0.92 -5.07 -0.38
CA SER A 85 1.11 -4.22 0.80
C SER A 85 0.02 -3.18 0.93
N VAL A 86 -0.16 -2.67 2.14
CA VAL A 86 -0.84 -1.40 2.41
C VAL A 86 0.11 -0.52 3.21
N ILE A 87 0.19 0.74 2.85
CA ILE A 87 0.98 1.74 3.57
C ILE A 87 0.14 3.00 3.78
N PRO A 88 0.35 3.73 4.88
CA PRO A 88 -0.18 5.08 4.99
C PRO A 88 0.47 5.97 3.92
N ALA A 89 -0.36 6.67 3.16
CA ALA A 89 0.09 7.61 2.13
C ALA A 89 0.16 9.02 2.70
N TRP A 90 1.07 9.20 3.65
CA TRP A 90 1.34 10.51 4.24
C TRP A 90 1.98 11.42 3.19
N ARG A 91 1.40 12.61 2.96
CA ARG A 91 2.15 13.70 2.35
C ARG A 91 2.80 14.52 3.46
N LYS A 92 4.09 14.81 3.30
CA LYS A 92 4.70 15.93 4.03
C LYS A 92 4.33 17.20 3.27
N ASP A 93 3.73 18.17 3.94
CA ASP A 93 3.65 19.54 3.44
C ASP A 93 4.59 20.43 4.27
N ARG A 94 4.55 21.74 4.00
CA ARG A 94 5.36 22.74 4.71
C ARG A 94 5.03 22.83 6.22
N PHE A 95 3.94 22.21 6.68
CA PHE A 95 3.42 22.24 8.05
C PHE A 95 3.51 20.87 8.76
N GLY A 96 4.02 19.82 8.09
CA GLY A 96 4.31 18.52 8.70
C GLY A 96 3.68 17.32 7.97
N ILE A 97 3.48 16.22 8.69
CA ILE A 97 2.84 14.99 8.17
C ILE A 97 1.32 15.21 8.13
N VAL A 98 0.77 15.35 6.93
CA VAL A 98 -0.67 15.50 6.70
C VAL A 98 -1.33 14.12 6.66
N ASN A 99 -2.22 13.88 7.62
CA ASN A 99 -3.23 12.82 7.54
C ASN A 99 -4.56 13.46 7.16
N ALA A 100 -5.44 12.77 6.43
CA ALA A 100 -6.74 13.32 6.02
C ALA A 100 -7.57 13.81 7.22
N LYS A 101 -7.50 13.13 8.37
CA LYS A 101 -8.10 13.60 9.64
C LYS A 101 -7.68 15.01 10.11
N ARG A 102 -6.53 15.53 9.67
CA ARG A 102 -6.04 16.88 10.07
C ARG A 102 -6.51 17.99 9.12
N ARG A 103 -7.13 17.67 7.99
CA ARG A 103 -7.53 18.63 6.98
C ARG A 103 -9.04 18.53 6.80
N ASN A 104 -9.79 19.39 7.49
CA ASN A 104 -11.14 19.74 7.04
C ASN A 104 -10.94 20.39 5.66
N LEU A 105 -11.30 19.68 4.60
CA LEU A 105 -11.17 20.15 3.22
C LEU A 105 -12.45 20.84 2.73
N GLU A 106 -13.35 21.17 3.66
CA GLU A 106 -14.47 22.08 3.43
C GLU A 106 -14.07 23.46 3.96
N THR A 107 -13.44 24.27 3.11
CA THR A 107 -13.41 25.72 3.23
C THR A 107 -13.17 26.33 1.86
#